data_AF-A0A838S2K4-F1
#
_entry.id   AF-A0A838S2K4-F1
#
_cell.length_a   1.000
_cell.length_b   1.000
_cell.length_c   1.000
_cell.angle_alpha   90.00
_cell.angle_beta   90.00
_cell.angle_gamma   90.00
#
_symmetry.space_group_name_H-M   'P 1'
#
loop_
_entity.id
_entity.type
_entity.pdbx_description
1 polymer ?
#
loop_
_entity_poly.entity_id
_entity_poly.type
_entity_poly.pdbx_seq_one_letter_code
_entity_poly.pdbx_strand_id
1 'polypeptide(L)'
;MISYLESISTASAFARRTRSRIDPTMELIAVGSANVASGLFRGFGVAGGFSRVAVNFNAGAKTPMSGVVAAAGIAIALLTITPLLALLPKVALAAIIIVAVSSLVDLRGAVAITRVRRSDLAALLTTFGATAVLGPAPGLAVGVGVSLAIFLRQSARPHLPELGRLEGSDTYRNVNRYPVLTDPAAAVLRLDAPLYFANSRGVADTIADIAATRPDLRFIVLDASAITSVDYTGAETLADLEEELQVAGVELHLATVRGPVRDVLGRTRVWRLLVDQHRVHHDVAEAVAALPLRDSSPLRAPRAAPLNAAPVDPAPP
;
A
#
# COMPACT_ATOMS: atom_id res chain seq x y z
N MET A 1 -14.81 -18.99 0.36
CA MET A 1 -13.92 -17.81 0.16
C MET A 1 -14.11 -17.18 -1.21
N ILE A 2 -13.90 -17.90 -2.32
CA ILE A 2 -14.02 -17.36 -3.69
C ILE A 2 -15.40 -16.73 -3.94
N SER A 3 -16.50 -17.42 -3.60
CA SER A 3 -17.87 -16.89 -3.74
C SER A 3 -18.11 -15.59 -2.98
N TYR A 4 -17.48 -15.43 -1.81
CA TYR A 4 -17.57 -14.20 -1.02
C TYR A 4 -16.74 -13.08 -1.66
N LEU A 5 -15.51 -13.37 -2.12
CA LEU A 5 -14.67 -12.40 -2.82
C LEU A 5 -15.34 -11.89 -4.11
N GLU A 6 -16.00 -12.76 -4.84
CA GLU A 6 -16.76 -12.38 -6.04
C GLU A 6 -17.97 -11.50 -5.68
N SER A 7 -18.70 -11.87 -4.61
CA SER A 7 -19.86 -11.09 -4.14
C SER A 7 -19.45 -9.70 -3.64
N ILE A 8 -18.44 -9.61 -2.77
CA ILE A 8 -17.99 -8.33 -2.20
C ILE A 8 -17.35 -7.44 -3.27
N SER A 9 -16.64 -8.01 -4.25
CA SER A 9 -16.07 -7.28 -5.39
C SER A 9 -17.17 -6.69 -6.26
N THR A 10 -18.17 -7.51 -6.62
CA THR A 10 -19.33 -7.07 -7.40
C THR A 10 -20.12 -6.01 -6.64
N ALA A 11 -20.48 -6.27 -5.39
CA ALA A 11 -21.22 -5.34 -4.55
C ALA A 11 -20.48 -3.99 -4.47
N SER A 12 -19.17 -4.00 -4.18
CA SER A 12 -18.37 -2.79 -4.08
C SER A 12 -18.33 -1.99 -5.40
N ALA A 13 -18.30 -2.66 -6.54
CA ALA A 13 -18.35 -2.00 -7.84
C ALA A 13 -19.67 -1.25 -8.07
N PHE A 14 -20.80 -1.82 -7.66
CA PHE A 14 -22.12 -1.19 -7.78
C PHE A 14 -22.39 -0.15 -6.69
N ALA A 15 -21.94 -0.39 -5.45
CA ALA A 15 -22.09 0.55 -4.35
C ALA A 15 -21.43 1.91 -4.62
N ARG A 16 -20.30 1.92 -5.34
CA ARG A 16 -19.68 3.17 -5.81
C ARG A 16 -20.59 3.95 -6.77
N ARG A 17 -21.38 3.28 -7.60
CA ARG A 17 -22.31 3.92 -8.55
C ARG A 17 -23.58 4.42 -7.86
N THR A 18 -24.07 3.73 -6.84
CA THR A 18 -25.28 4.08 -6.09
C THR A 18 -25.01 4.92 -4.84
N ARG A 19 -23.73 5.21 -4.53
CA ARG A 19 -23.30 5.84 -3.27
C ARG A 19 -23.84 5.13 -2.01
N SER A 20 -24.00 3.82 -2.07
CA SER A 20 -24.44 3.01 -0.94
C SER A 20 -23.23 2.50 -0.14
N ARG A 21 -23.46 2.20 1.15
CA ARG A 21 -22.47 1.50 1.98
C ARG A 21 -22.75 0.01 1.96
N ILE A 22 -21.68 -0.78 2.02
CA ILE A 22 -21.75 -2.23 2.16
C ILE A 22 -21.15 -2.59 3.50
N ASP A 23 -21.83 -3.45 4.25
CA ASP A 23 -21.27 -4.12 5.41
C ASP A 23 -20.72 -5.49 4.98
N PRO A 24 -19.38 -5.69 4.99
CA PRO A 24 -18.76 -6.96 4.60
C PRO A 24 -19.23 -8.15 5.45
N THR A 25 -19.54 -7.91 6.73
CA THR A 25 -20.00 -8.96 7.66
C THR A 25 -21.38 -9.46 7.25
N MET A 26 -22.29 -8.55 6.92
CA MET A 26 -23.63 -8.90 6.46
C MET A 26 -23.60 -9.59 5.10
N GLU A 27 -22.71 -9.17 4.19
CA GLU A 27 -22.53 -9.85 2.90
C GLU A 27 -22.01 -11.29 3.08
N LEU A 28 -21.09 -11.51 4.01
CA LEU A 28 -20.59 -12.85 4.32
C LEU A 28 -21.71 -13.75 4.87
N ILE A 29 -22.52 -13.24 5.80
CA ILE A 29 -23.68 -13.94 6.36
C ILE A 29 -24.72 -14.24 5.27
N ALA A 30 -24.99 -13.29 4.36
CA ALA A 30 -25.92 -13.47 3.25
C ALA A 30 -25.46 -14.56 2.28
N VAL A 31 -24.20 -14.51 1.83
CA VAL A 31 -23.64 -15.55 0.94
C VAL A 31 -23.57 -16.90 1.64
N GLY A 32 -23.20 -16.94 2.93
CA GLY A 32 -23.15 -18.16 3.73
C GLY A 32 -24.52 -18.81 3.89
N SER A 33 -25.54 -18.04 4.31
CA SER A 33 -26.92 -18.52 4.46
C SER A 33 -27.51 -18.99 3.12
N ALA A 34 -27.25 -18.27 2.03
CA ALA A 34 -27.66 -18.69 0.68
C ALA A 34 -27.04 -20.04 0.27
N ASN A 35 -25.78 -20.29 0.62
CA ASN A 35 -25.10 -21.56 0.34
C ASN A 35 -25.61 -22.70 1.22
N VAL A 36 -25.93 -22.45 2.49
CA VAL A 36 -26.58 -23.44 3.37
C VAL A 36 -27.94 -23.84 2.81
N ALA A 37 -28.76 -22.86 2.44
CA ALA A 37 -30.05 -23.11 1.80
C ALA A 37 -29.87 -23.91 0.50
N SER A 38 -28.95 -23.50 -0.38
CA SER A 38 -28.66 -24.22 -1.62
C SER A 38 -28.28 -25.68 -1.36
N GLY A 39 -27.40 -25.95 -0.40
CA GLY A 39 -26.99 -27.30 -0.02
C GLY A 39 -28.13 -28.18 0.46
N LEU A 40 -29.05 -27.63 1.27
CA LEU A 40 -30.25 -28.35 1.75
C LEU A 40 -31.17 -28.78 0.60
N PHE A 41 -31.23 -27.99 -0.48
CA PHE A 41 -32.04 -28.28 -1.67
C PHE A 41 -31.24 -28.97 -2.79
N ARG A 42 -30.07 -29.57 -2.48
CA ARG A 42 -29.19 -30.26 -3.46
C ARG A 42 -28.69 -29.34 -4.59
N GLY A 43 -28.59 -28.04 -4.33
CA GLY A 43 -28.07 -27.04 -5.25
C GLY A 43 -26.54 -26.92 -5.20
N PHE A 44 -25.98 -26.30 -6.22
CA PHE A 44 -24.55 -25.95 -6.27
C PHE A 44 -24.25 -24.70 -5.43
N GLY A 45 -22.97 -24.47 -5.14
CA GLY A 45 -22.53 -23.26 -4.47
C GLY A 45 -22.94 -22.00 -5.23
N VAL A 46 -23.51 -21.03 -4.51
CA VAL A 46 -24.00 -19.77 -5.07
C VAL A 46 -23.01 -18.65 -4.74
N ALA A 47 -22.81 -17.76 -5.71
CA ALA A 47 -21.97 -16.57 -5.59
C ALA A 47 -22.67 -15.34 -6.21
N GLY A 48 -22.21 -14.14 -5.84
CA GLY A 48 -22.62 -12.90 -6.49
C GLY A 48 -22.14 -12.87 -7.94
N GLY A 49 -23.04 -12.63 -8.89
CA GLY A 49 -22.69 -12.66 -10.32
C GLY A 49 -22.71 -11.27 -10.94
N PHE A 50 -21.54 -10.75 -11.34
CA PHE A 50 -21.38 -9.41 -11.92
C PHE A 50 -22.36 -9.12 -13.07
N SER A 51 -22.46 -10.04 -14.03
CA SER A 51 -23.35 -9.89 -15.20
C SER A 51 -24.83 -9.78 -14.80
N ARG A 52 -25.30 -10.62 -13.85
CA ARG A 52 -26.69 -10.59 -13.37
C ARG A 52 -27.01 -9.29 -12.63
N VAL A 53 -26.09 -8.81 -11.80
CA VAL A 53 -26.26 -7.53 -11.09
C VAL A 53 -26.25 -6.37 -12.08
N ALA A 54 -25.39 -6.39 -13.11
CA ALA A 54 -25.35 -5.36 -14.14
C ALA A 54 -26.66 -5.26 -14.93
N VAL A 55 -27.22 -6.38 -15.37
CA VAL A 55 -28.50 -6.41 -16.07
C VAL A 55 -29.62 -5.92 -15.16
N ASN A 56 -29.68 -6.41 -13.91
CA ASN A 56 -30.71 -6.01 -12.95
C ASN A 56 -30.63 -4.51 -12.61
N PHE A 57 -29.42 -3.97 -12.46
CA PHE A 57 -29.18 -2.56 -12.23
C PHE A 57 -29.60 -1.70 -13.42
N ASN A 58 -29.21 -2.10 -14.65
CA ASN A 58 -29.58 -1.38 -15.88
C ASN A 58 -31.09 -1.45 -16.16
N ALA A 59 -31.78 -2.51 -15.72
CA ALA A 59 -33.23 -2.62 -15.75
C ALA A 59 -33.95 -1.72 -14.73
N GLY A 60 -33.21 -0.97 -13.90
CA GLY A 60 -33.76 -0.02 -12.93
C GLY A 60 -34.16 -0.63 -11.59
N ALA A 61 -33.65 -1.82 -11.24
CA ALA A 61 -33.93 -2.45 -9.95
C ALA A 61 -33.39 -1.62 -8.78
N LYS A 62 -34.25 -1.32 -7.81
CA LYS A 62 -33.91 -0.51 -6.62
C LYS A 62 -33.97 -1.29 -5.30
N THR A 63 -34.59 -2.46 -5.30
CA THR A 63 -34.81 -3.26 -4.10
C THR A 63 -34.42 -4.73 -4.30
N PRO A 64 -34.10 -5.46 -3.22
CA PRO A 64 -33.81 -6.90 -3.28
C PRO A 64 -34.97 -7.75 -3.81
N MET A 65 -36.21 -7.20 -3.85
CA MET A 65 -37.37 -7.88 -4.42
C MET A 65 -37.20 -8.24 -5.89
N SER A 66 -36.37 -7.51 -6.63
CA SER A 66 -35.98 -7.87 -8.00
C SER A 66 -35.40 -9.29 -8.09
N GLY A 67 -34.62 -9.71 -7.10
CA GLY A 67 -34.07 -11.07 -7.01
C GLY A 67 -35.15 -12.13 -6.74
N VAL A 68 -36.15 -11.81 -5.91
CA VAL A 68 -37.29 -12.70 -5.63
C VAL A 68 -38.15 -12.88 -6.88
N VAL A 69 -38.45 -11.80 -7.60
CA VAL A 69 -39.19 -11.86 -8.87
C VAL A 69 -38.42 -12.67 -9.91
N ALA A 70 -37.10 -12.47 -10.02
CA ALA A 70 -36.26 -13.28 -10.90
C ALA A 70 -36.28 -14.77 -10.52
N ALA A 71 -36.20 -15.10 -9.23
CA ALA A 71 -36.27 -16.48 -8.75
C ALA A 71 -37.62 -17.14 -9.07
N ALA A 72 -38.73 -16.42 -8.87
CA ALA A 72 -40.07 -16.89 -9.24
C ALA A 72 -40.19 -17.12 -10.76
N GLY A 73 -39.67 -16.18 -11.57
CA GLY A 73 -39.63 -16.32 -13.02
C GLY A 73 -38.83 -17.55 -13.47
N ILE A 74 -37.68 -17.81 -12.85
CA ILE A 74 -36.88 -19.02 -13.10
C ILE A 74 -37.68 -20.27 -12.73
N ALA A 75 -38.36 -20.29 -11.59
CA ALA A 75 -39.18 -21.45 -11.17
C ALA A 75 -40.31 -21.73 -12.17
N ILE A 76 -41.04 -20.71 -12.61
CA ILE A 76 -42.09 -20.84 -13.63
C ILE A 76 -41.51 -21.36 -14.94
N ALA A 77 -40.39 -20.79 -15.40
CA ALA A 77 -39.72 -21.22 -16.63
C ALA A 77 -39.29 -22.70 -16.57
N LEU A 78 -38.78 -23.15 -15.42
CA LEU A 78 -38.41 -24.55 -15.22
C LEU A 78 -39.61 -25.50 -15.22
N LEU A 79 -40.79 -25.07 -14.76
CA LEU A 79 -41.98 -25.91 -14.73
C LEU A 79 -42.71 -25.96 -16.08
N THR A 80 -42.59 -24.91 -16.91
CA THR A 80 -43.43 -24.73 -18.12
C THR A 80 -42.64 -24.71 -19.43
N ILE A 81 -41.43 -24.13 -19.43
CA ILE A 81 -40.64 -23.83 -20.64
C ILE A 81 -39.47 -24.80 -20.84
N THR A 82 -39.17 -25.67 -19.86
CA THR A 82 -38.06 -26.64 -19.93
C THR A 82 -37.97 -27.44 -21.24
N PRO A 83 -39.08 -27.96 -21.82
CA PRO A 83 -39.02 -28.68 -23.10
C PRO A 83 -38.50 -27.81 -24.25
N LEU A 84 -38.83 -26.51 -24.23
CA LEU A 84 -38.39 -25.55 -25.23
C LEU A 84 -36.93 -25.14 -25.01
N LEU A 85 -36.51 -25.01 -23.75
CA LEU A 85 -35.11 -24.73 -23.40
C LEU A 85 -34.18 -25.88 -23.79
N ALA A 86 -34.66 -27.12 -23.81
CA ALA A 86 -33.88 -28.26 -24.26
C ALA A 86 -33.48 -28.19 -25.76
N LEU A 87 -34.21 -27.40 -26.56
CA LEU A 87 -33.93 -27.20 -27.98
C LEU A 87 -32.89 -26.09 -28.26
N LEU A 88 -32.42 -25.38 -27.22
CA LEU A 88 -31.47 -24.27 -27.39
C LEU A 88 -30.13 -24.76 -27.96
N PRO A 89 -29.67 -24.20 -29.10
CA PRO A 89 -28.37 -24.52 -29.64
C PRO A 89 -27.25 -24.10 -28.68
N LYS A 90 -26.28 -24.99 -28.44
CA LYS A 90 -25.09 -24.70 -27.62
C LYS A 90 -24.34 -23.45 -28.09
N VAL A 91 -24.39 -23.15 -29.39
CA VAL A 91 -23.78 -21.97 -30.01
C VAL A 91 -24.38 -20.67 -29.48
N ALA A 92 -25.70 -20.62 -29.27
CA ALA A 92 -26.36 -19.43 -28.73
C ALA A 92 -25.91 -19.18 -27.28
N LEU A 93 -25.79 -20.23 -26.48
CA LEU A 93 -25.28 -20.13 -25.10
C LEU A 93 -23.82 -19.66 -25.07
N ALA A 94 -22.97 -20.21 -25.94
CA ALA A 94 -21.57 -19.77 -26.06
C ALA A 94 -21.46 -18.30 -26.45
N ALA A 95 -22.28 -17.83 -27.41
CA ALA A 95 -22.30 -16.43 -27.82
C ALA A 95 -22.67 -15.49 -26.66
N ILE A 96 -23.68 -15.85 -25.88
CA ILE A 96 -24.09 -15.07 -24.69
C ILE A 96 -22.95 -15.00 -23.66
N ILE A 97 -22.24 -16.10 -23.43
CA ILE A 97 -21.09 -16.14 -22.51
C ILE A 97 -19.95 -15.26 -23.02
N ILE A 98 -19.59 -15.35 -24.31
CA ILE A 98 -18.52 -14.52 -24.91
C ILE A 98 -18.86 -13.03 -24.78
N VAL A 99 -20.09 -12.65 -25.10
CA VAL A 99 -20.54 -11.25 -24.97
C VAL A 99 -20.46 -10.80 -23.51
N ALA A 100 -20.93 -11.61 -22.56
CA ALA A 100 -20.86 -11.27 -21.13
C ALA A 100 -19.40 -11.09 -20.67
N VAL A 101 -18.51 -12.03 -21.00
CA VAL A 101 -17.09 -12.00 -20.58
C VAL A 101 -16.33 -10.86 -21.26
N SER A 102 -16.66 -10.52 -22.50
CA SER A 102 -16.00 -9.42 -23.21
C SER A 102 -16.10 -8.08 -22.46
N SER A 103 -17.20 -7.86 -21.73
CA SER A 103 -17.40 -6.66 -20.90
C SER A 103 -16.57 -6.63 -19.61
N LEU A 104 -16.02 -7.78 -19.17
CA LEU A 104 -15.16 -7.88 -17.99
C LEU A 104 -13.69 -7.62 -18.29
N VAL A 105 -13.28 -7.70 -19.57
CA VAL A 105 -11.88 -7.54 -19.96
C VAL A 105 -11.51 -6.05 -20.03
N ASP A 106 -10.74 -5.58 -19.05
CA ASP A 106 -10.24 -4.20 -19.02
C ASP A 106 -8.79 -4.08 -19.49
N LEU A 107 -8.61 -3.94 -20.80
CA LEU A 107 -7.29 -3.72 -21.42
C LEU A 107 -6.70 -2.35 -21.08
N ARG A 108 -7.56 -1.33 -20.87
CA ARG A 108 -7.09 0.03 -20.56
C ARG A 108 -6.46 0.07 -19.17
N GLY A 109 -7.08 -0.60 -18.20
CA GLY A 109 -6.53 -0.80 -16.86
C GLY A 109 -5.16 -1.48 -16.89
N ALA A 110 -5.02 -2.56 -17.66
CA ALA A 110 -3.74 -3.25 -17.83
C ALA A 110 -2.64 -2.32 -18.38
N VAL A 111 -2.94 -1.53 -19.41
CA VAL A 111 -1.99 -0.56 -19.98
C VAL A 111 -1.66 0.55 -18.98
N ALA A 112 -2.63 1.04 -18.22
CA ALA A 112 -2.40 2.08 -17.21
C ALA A 112 -1.41 1.62 -16.12
N ILE A 113 -1.51 0.37 -15.66
CA ILE A 113 -0.61 -0.22 -14.66
C ILE A 113 0.86 -0.15 -15.14
N THR A 114 1.10 -0.42 -16.43
CA THR A 114 2.46 -0.39 -17.00
C THR A 114 3.14 0.98 -16.90
N ARG A 115 2.35 2.06 -16.90
CA ARG A 115 2.85 3.44 -16.80
C ARG A 115 3.15 3.85 -15.36
N VAL A 116 2.54 3.19 -14.37
CA VAL A 116 2.66 3.55 -12.95
C VAL A 116 3.79 2.76 -12.28
N ARG A 117 3.71 1.41 -12.28
CA ARG A 117 4.68 0.54 -11.60
C ARG A 117 4.83 -0.79 -12.33
N ARG A 118 6.07 -1.12 -12.74
CA ARG A 118 6.38 -2.39 -13.42
C ARG A 118 6.18 -3.63 -12.53
N SER A 119 6.35 -3.49 -11.22
CA SER A 119 6.08 -4.56 -10.24
C SER A 119 4.63 -5.04 -10.30
N ASP A 120 3.71 -4.11 -10.51
CA ASP A 120 2.28 -4.36 -10.47
C ASP A 120 1.83 -5.03 -11.78
N LEU A 121 2.49 -4.69 -12.90
CA LEU A 121 2.34 -5.42 -14.16
C LEU A 121 2.85 -6.87 -14.03
N ALA A 122 4.01 -7.08 -13.39
CA ALA A 122 4.52 -8.43 -13.16
C ALA A 122 3.55 -9.25 -12.31
N ALA A 123 2.95 -8.66 -11.27
CA ALA A 123 1.93 -9.30 -10.46
C ALA A 123 0.68 -9.65 -11.28
N LEU A 124 0.20 -8.73 -12.13
CA LEU A 124 -0.93 -8.96 -13.03
C LEU A 124 -0.67 -10.13 -13.99
N LEU A 125 0.46 -10.11 -14.71
CA LEU A 125 0.81 -11.14 -15.68
C LEU A 125 1.03 -12.50 -15.02
N THR A 126 1.68 -12.52 -13.85
CA THR A 126 1.90 -13.76 -13.08
C THR A 126 0.58 -14.35 -12.61
N THR A 127 -0.33 -13.52 -12.08
CA THR A 127 -1.66 -13.97 -11.63
C THR A 127 -2.51 -14.45 -12.79
N PHE A 128 -2.50 -13.72 -13.92
CA PHE A 128 -3.21 -14.10 -15.13
C PHE A 128 -2.70 -15.42 -15.69
N GLY A 129 -1.38 -15.57 -15.85
CA GLY A 129 -0.76 -16.81 -16.33
C GLY A 129 -1.02 -17.99 -15.40
N ALA A 130 -0.88 -17.79 -14.09
CA ALA A 130 -1.19 -18.82 -13.11
C ALA A 130 -2.66 -19.24 -13.16
N THR A 131 -3.58 -18.28 -13.30
CA THR A 131 -5.02 -18.56 -13.43
C THR A 131 -5.34 -19.31 -14.71
N ALA A 132 -4.70 -18.95 -15.83
CA ALA A 132 -4.92 -19.59 -17.12
C ALA A 132 -4.40 -21.04 -17.16
N VAL A 133 -3.28 -21.33 -16.50
CA VAL A 133 -2.64 -22.66 -16.52
C VAL A 133 -3.15 -23.57 -15.41
N LEU A 134 -3.27 -23.05 -14.18
CA LEU A 134 -3.59 -23.84 -12.99
C LEU A 134 -5.07 -23.77 -12.61
N GLY A 135 -5.82 -22.81 -13.18
CA GLY A 135 -7.20 -22.53 -12.83
C GLY A 135 -7.36 -21.41 -11.77
N PRO A 136 -8.61 -20.99 -11.50
CA PRO A 136 -8.91 -19.79 -10.72
C PRO A 136 -8.53 -19.87 -9.25
N ALA A 137 -8.74 -21.02 -8.60
CA ALA A 137 -8.41 -21.19 -7.18
C ALA A 137 -6.89 -21.11 -6.90
N PRO A 138 -6.02 -21.90 -7.56
CA PRO A 138 -4.57 -21.75 -7.39
C PRO A 138 -4.03 -20.44 -7.97
N GLY A 139 -4.59 -19.93 -9.08
CA GLY A 139 -4.23 -18.63 -9.64
C GLY A 139 -4.43 -17.48 -8.65
N LEU A 140 -5.55 -17.49 -7.90
CA LEU A 140 -5.81 -16.53 -6.83
C LEU A 140 -4.77 -16.64 -5.70
N ALA A 141 -4.44 -17.86 -5.27
CA ALA A 141 -3.43 -18.08 -4.22
C ALA A 141 -2.06 -17.52 -4.64
N VAL A 142 -1.66 -17.74 -5.90
CA VAL A 142 -0.43 -17.15 -6.47
C VAL A 142 -0.51 -15.63 -6.48
N GLY A 143 -1.62 -15.04 -6.93
CA GLY A 143 -1.77 -13.59 -6.97
C GLY A 143 -1.70 -12.93 -5.60
N VAL A 144 -2.33 -13.53 -4.59
CA VAL A 144 -2.24 -13.08 -3.19
C VAL A 144 -0.79 -13.21 -2.68
N GLY A 145 -0.13 -14.33 -2.95
CA GLY A 145 1.26 -14.55 -2.56
C GLY A 145 2.23 -13.55 -3.18
N VAL A 146 2.10 -13.26 -4.48
CA VAL A 146 2.90 -12.26 -5.18
C VAL A 146 2.64 -10.86 -4.63
N SER A 147 1.38 -10.51 -4.38
CA SER A 147 1.01 -9.22 -3.80
C SER A 147 1.60 -9.03 -2.40
N LEU A 148 1.54 -10.07 -1.57
CA LEU A 148 2.13 -10.08 -0.23
C LEU A 148 3.66 -9.97 -0.31
N ALA A 149 4.30 -10.70 -1.23
CA ALA A 149 5.75 -10.62 -1.44
C ALA A 149 6.19 -9.22 -1.88
N ILE A 150 5.46 -8.57 -2.79
CA ILE A 150 5.73 -7.19 -3.20
C ILE A 150 5.58 -6.23 -2.02
N PHE A 151 4.49 -6.36 -1.26
CA PHE A 151 4.23 -5.56 -0.07
C PHE A 151 5.36 -5.70 0.96
N LEU A 152 5.74 -6.94 1.29
CA LEU A 152 6.83 -7.21 2.23
C LEU A 152 8.16 -6.65 1.75
N ARG A 153 8.52 -6.83 0.48
CA ARG A 153 9.76 -6.28 -0.09
C ARG A 153 9.77 -4.75 -0.05
N GLN A 154 8.65 -4.11 -0.34
CA GLN A 154 8.53 -2.66 -0.30
C GLN A 154 8.61 -2.14 1.15
N SER A 155 8.00 -2.84 2.11
CA SER A 155 8.01 -2.43 3.51
C SER A 155 9.35 -2.70 4.21
N ALA A 156 10.07 -3.73 3.78
CA ALA A 156 11.38 -4.11 4.30
C ALA A 156 12.51 -3.14 3.87
N ARG A 157 12.32 -2.38 2.79
CA ARG A 157 13.29 -1.42 2.25
C ARG A 157 12.69 -0.01 2.21
N PRO A 158 12.47 0.61 3.36
CA PRO A 158 11.86 1.92 3.43
C PRO A 158 12.78 2.98 2.83
N HIS A 159 12.17 4.10 2.43
CA HIS A 159 12.92 5.23 1.93
C HIS A 159 13.57 5.97 3.11
N LEU A 160 14.90 6.14 3.07
CA LEU A 160 15.68 6.87 4.06
C LEU A 160 16.40 8.07 3.39
N PRO A 161 15.66 9.12 2.98
CA PRO A 161 16.27 10.27 2.33
C PRO A 161 17.12 11.08 3.30
N GLU A 162 18.27 11.54 2.79
CA GLU A 162 19.02 12.62 3.41
C GLU A 162 18.34 13.95 3.15
N LEU A 163 18.25 14.77 4.19
CA LEU A 163 17.66 16.09 4.17
C LEU A 163 18.74 17.16 4.31
N GLY A 164 18.53 18.30 3.65
CA GLY A 164 19.30 19.51 3.86
C GLY A 164 18.39 20.70 4.11
N ARG A 165 18.95 21.77 4.68
CA ARG A 165 18.24 23.00 5.00
C ARG A 165 18.06 23.87 3.76
N LEU A 166 16.84 24.35 3.51
CA LEU A 166 16.58 25.35 2.48
C LEU A 166 17.19 26.70 2.90
N GLU A 167 17.88 27.39 1.99
CA GLU A 167 18.50 28.69 2.27
C GLU A 167 17.49 29.71 2.82
N GLY A 168 17.88 30.41 3.89
CA GLY A 168 17.03 31.43 4.52
C GLY A 168 15.80 30.89 5.25
N SER A 169 15.71 29.58 5.51
CA SER A 169 14.61 28.98 6.26
C SER A 169 15.05 27.83 7.16
N ASP A 170 14.20 27.47 8.12
CA ASP A 170 14.40 26.29 8.99
C ASP A 170 13.75 25.01 8.41
N THR A 171 13.44 25.00 7.10
CA THR A 171 12.79 23.86 6.46
C THR A 171 13.82 22.89 5.88
N TYR A 172 13.70 21.62 6.25
CA TYR A 172 14.53 20.54 5.73
C TYR A 172 13.84 19.79 4.58
N ARG A 173 14.53 19.63 3.45
CA ARG A 173 14.03 18.95 2.23
C ARG A 173 15.05 17.97 1.68
N ASN A 174 14.54 17.00 0.91
CA ASN A 174 15.35 15.95 0.30
C ASN A 174 16.41 16.54 -0.64
N VAL A 175 17.68 16.22 -0.38
CA VAL A 175 18.87 16.72 -1.11
C VAL A 175 18.85 16.35 -2.60
N ASN A 176 18.14 15.28 -2.97
CA ASN A 176 18.03 14.84 -4.36
C ASN A 176 16.93 15.57 -5.13
N ARG A 177 16.08 16.37 -4.48
CA ARG A 177 14.93 17.04 -5.13
C ARG A 177 14.96 18.57 -5.06
N TYR A 178 15.69 19.13 -4.09
CA TYR A 178 15.75 20.57 -3.86
C TYR A 178 17.20 21.03 -3.67
N PRO A 179 17.55 22.27 -4.08
CA PRO A 179 18.81 22.88 -3.70
C PRO A 179 18.79 23.20 -2.20
N VAL A 180 19.68 22.58 -1.43
CA VAL A 180 19.70 22.67 0.03
C VAL A 180 21.13 22.73 0.55
N LEU A 181 21.30 23.30 1.74
CA LEU A 181 22.52 23.35 2.52
C LEU A 181 22.66 22.07 3.37
N THR A 182 23.84 21.47 3.34
CA THR A 182 24.20 20.29 4.13
C THR A 182 25.56 20.50 4.77
N ASP A 183 25.81 19.91 5.94
CA ASP A 183 27.11 19.98 6.60
C ASP A 183 27.84 18.62 6.51
N PRO A 184 29.14 18.56 6.15
CA PRO A 184 29.90 17.31 6.13
C PRO A 184 29.94 16.60 7.49
N ALA A 185 29.86 17.33 8.60
CA ALA A 185 29.90 16.79 9.95
C ALA A 185 28.54 16.30 10.47
N ALA A 186 27.43 16.63 9.80
CA ALA A 186 26.08 16.21 10.21
C ALA A 186 25.22 15.68 9.05
N ALA A 187 24.65 14.49 9.21
CA ALA A 187 23.69 13.92 8.28
C ALA A 187 22.29 13.94 8.90
N VAL A 188 21.34 14.62 8.26
CA VAL A 188 19.92 14.57 8.64
C VAL A 188 19.24 13.51 7.78
N LEU A 189 18.76 12.44 8.40
CA LEU A 189 18.11 11.32 7.72
C LEU A 189 16.66 11.24 8.18
N ARG A 190 15.71 11.08 7.26
CA ARG A 190 14.31 10.87 7.62
C ARG A 190 13.88 9.46 7.28
N LEU A 191 13.29 8.73 8.23
CA LEU A 191 12.74 7.41 7.96
C LEU A 191 11.27 7.51 7.55
N ASP A 192 10.98 7.31 6.26
CA ASP A 192 9.61 7.39 5.71
C ASP A 192 8.82 6.07 5.90
N ALA A 193 8.89 5.46 7.10
CA ALA A 193 8.23 4.19 7.43
C ALA A 193 8.15 3.93 8.95
N PRO A 194 7.27 3.01 9.41
CA PRO A 194 7.41 2.42 10.74
C PRO A 194 8.74 1.66 10.84
N LEU A 195 9.30 1.55 12.05
CA LEU A 195 10.52 0.80 12.32
C LEU A 195 10.15 -0.50 13.03
N TYR A 196 10.34 -1.64 12.39
CA TYR A 196 9.88 -2.93 12.91
C TYR A 196 10.78 -4.07 12.41
N PHE A 197 10.55 -5.29 12.89
CA PHE A 197 11.45 -6.45 12.65
C PHE A 197 11.85 -6.66 11.19
N ALA A 198 11.00 -6.31 10.21
CA ALA A 198 11.27 -6.58 8.80
C ALA A 198 12.19 -5.56 8.13
N ASN A 199 12.34 -4.35 8.70
CA ASN A 199 13.13 -3.27 8.09
C ASN A 199 14.19 -2.67 9.01
N SER A 200 14.13 -2.91 10.32
CA SER A 200 15.00 -2.24 11.29
C SER A 200 16.47 -2.45 10.99
N ARG A 201 16.88 -3.69 10.72
CA ARG A 201 18.28 -4.02 10.41
C ARG A 201 18.77 -3.33 9.13
N GLY A 202 17.98 -3.37 8.06
CA GLY A 202 18.37 -2.71 6.81
C GLY A 202 18.48 -1.18 6.95
N VAL A 203 17.66 -0.57 7.80
CA VAL A 203 17.78 0.85 8.14
C VAL A 203 19.06 1.11 8.94
N ALA A 204 19.33 0.32 9.98
CA ALA A 204 20.55 0.45 10.78
C ALA A 204 21.81 0.25 9.94
N ASP A 205 21.88 -0.80 9.13
CA ASP A 205 23.00 -1.07 8.21
C ASP A 205 23.24 0.13 7.27
N THR A 206 22.17 0.73 6.73
CA THR A 206 22.29 1.91 5.86
C THR A 206 22.84 3.13 6.61
N ILE A 207 22.43 3.33 7.87
CA ILE A 207 22.91 4.45 8.70
C ILE A 207 24.38 4.22 9.08
N ALA A 208 24.74 3.02 9.47
CA ALA A 208 26.12 2.62 9.78
C ALA A 208 27.03 2.76 8.55
N ASP A 209 26.58 2.33 7.37
CA ASP A 209 27.31 2.49 6.10
C ASP A 209 27.57 3.97 5.77
N ILE A 210 26.59 4.85 6.04
CA ILE A 210 26.75 6.31 5.87
C ILE A 210 27.84 6.85 6.81
N ALA A 211 27.84 6.41 8.07
CA ALA A 211 28.86 6.78 9.05
C ALA A 211 30.25 6.28 8.62
N ALA A 212 30.37 5.02 8.19
CA ALA A 212 31.64 4.42 7.77
C ALA A 212 32.21 5.08 6.50
N THR A 213 31.36 5.54 5.59
CA THR A 213 31.81 6.12 4.30
C THR A 213 32.15 7.62 4.40
N ARG A 214 31.78 8.31 5.49
CA ARG A 214 31.98 9.75 5.65
C ARG A 214 32.90 10.04 6.84
N PRO A 215 34.22 10.21 6.62
CA PRO A 215 35.20 10.35 7.71
C PRO A 215 35.01 11.62 8.55
N ASP A 216 34.40 12.67 7.99
CA ASP A 216 34.13 13.93 8.71
C ASP A 216 32.82 13.90 9.50
N LEU A 217 31.99 12.86 9.33
CA LEU A 217 30.68 12.76 9.95
C LEU A 217 30.84 12.51 11.45
N ARG A 218 30.22 13.38 12.26
CA ARG A 218 30.21 13.29 13.72
C ARG A 218 28.81 13.18 14.29
N PHE A 219 27.80 13.59 13.53
CA PHE A 219 26.42 13.64 14.00
C PHE A 219 25.47 13.05 12.97
N ILE A 220 24.50 12.28 13.43
CA ILE A 220 23.37 11.80 12.63
C ILE A 220 22.10 12.25 13.32
N VAL A 221 21.28 13.04 12.64
CA VAL A 221 19.94 13.42 13.13
C VAL A 221 18.92 12.56 12.40
N LEU A 222 18.28 11.63 13.11
CA LEU A 222 17.18 10.83 12.59
C LEU A 222 15.85 11.55 12.85
N ASP A 223 15.26 12.09 11.78
CA ASP A 223 13.90 12.61 11.78
C ASP A 223 12.89 11.46 11.84
N ALA A 224 12.29 11.30 13.01
CA ALA A 224 11.28 10.29 13.31
C ALA A 224 9.84 10.78 13.01
N SER A 225 9.66 11.92 12.35
CA SER A 225 8.34 12.52 12.06
C SER A 225 7.40 11.59 11.29
N ALA A 226 7.94 10.71 10.45
CA ALA A 226 7.21 9.74 9.63
C ALA A 226 7.19 8.31 10.23
N ILE A 227 7.86 8.09 11.37
CA ILE A 227 7.81 6.80 12.08
C ILE A 227 6.50 6.74 12.85
N THR A 228 5.54 5.95 12.36
CA THR A 228 4.21 5.84 12.95
C THR A 228 4.15 4.87 14.13
N SER A 229 5.03 3.86 14.15
CA SER A 229 5.08 2.81 15.16
C SER A 229 6.47 2.20 15.22
N VAL A 230 6.83 1.68 16.40
CA VAL A 230 8.05 0.91 16.64
C VAL A 230 7.69 -0.37 17.40
N ASP A 231 8.20 -1.52 16.96
CA ASP A 231 8.08 -2.78 17.70
C ASP A 231 9.32 -3.03 18.58
N TYR A 232 9.31 -4.11 19.37
CA TYR A 232 10.43 -4.43 20.25
C TYR A 232 11.74 -4.62 19.47
N THR A 233 11.72 -5.38 18.37
CA THR A 233 12.92 -5.63 17.55
C THR A 233 13.47 -4.34 16.95
N GLY A 234 12.61 -3.44 16.47
CA GLY A 234 13.00 -2.13 15.95
C GLY A 234 13.64 -1.25 17.01
N ALA A 235 13.11 -1.29 18.24
CA ALA A 235 13.69 -0.55 19.37
C ALA A 235 15.06 -1.10 19.80
N GLU A 236 15.23 -2.42 19.87
CA GLU A 236 16.53 -3.04 20.16
C GLU A 236 17.55 -2.75 19.06
N THR A 237 17.13 -2.83 17.78
CA THR A 237 18.02 -2.49 16.65
C THR A 237 18.48 -1.04 16.71
N LEU A 238 17.65 -0.11 17.19
CA LEU A 238 18.03 1.28 17.41
C LEU A 238 19.05 1.43 18.54
N ALA A 239 18.96 0.58 19.57
CA ALA A 239 19.94 0.53 20.65
C ALA A 239 21.29 0.00 20.15
N ASP A 240 21.29 -1.09 19.39
CA ASP A 240 22.49 -1.66 18.78
C ASP A 240 23.17 -0.65 17.84
N LEU A 241 22.38 0.05 17.02
CA LEU A 241 22.87 1.10 16.13
C LEU A 241 23.52 2.25 16.91
N GLU A 242 22.93 2.67 18.04
CA GLU A 242 23.52 3.71 18.88
C GLU A 242 24.88 3.26 19.45
N GLU A 243 25.01 2.02 19.91
CA GLU A 243 26.28 1.49 20.40
C GLU A 243 27.33 1.41 19.28
N GLU A 244 26.95 0.98 18.09
CA GLU A 244 27.82 0.92 16.91
C GLU A 244 28.30 2.32 16.48
N LEU A 245 27.39 3.30 16.43
CA LEU A 245 27.73 4.68 16.08
C LEU A 245 28.65 5.33 17.14
N GLN A 246 28.42 5.06 18.43
CA GLN A 246 29.31 5.53 19.50
C GLN A 246 30.74 4.99 19.33
N VAL A 247 30.91 3.71 18.99
CA VAL A 247 32.24 3.12 18.72
C VAL A 247 32.91 3.80 17.51
N ALA A 248 32.12 4.20 16.51
CA ALA A 248 32.61 4.96 15.36
C ALA A 248 32.85 6.46 15.66
N GLY A 249 32.54 6.95 16.86
CA GLY A 249 32.67 8.36 17.23
C GLY A 249 31.58 9.26 16.64
N VAL A 250 30.42 8.70 16.27
CA VAL A 250 29.28 9.41 15.70
C VAL A 250 28.12 9.42 16.69
N GLU A 251 27.52 10.59 16.91
CA GLU A 251 26.36 10.77 17.79
C GLU A 251 25.04 10.76 16.99
N LEU A 252 24.17 9.80 17.28
CA LEU A 252 22.76 9.79 16.87
C LEU A 252 21.89 10.76 17.69
N HIS A 253 21.10 11.60 17.04
CA HIS A 253 20.06 12.40 17.66
C HIS A 253 18.71 12.00 17.07
N LEU A 254 17.66 12.05 17.87
CA LEU A 254 16.28 11.83 17.41
C LEU A 254 15.53 13.15 17.36
N ALA A 255 14.86 13.43 16.25
CA ALA A 255 14.00 14.59 16.08
C ALA A 255 12.55 14.14 15.82
N THR A 256 11.58 14.95 16.25
CA THR A 256 10.15 14.80 15.91
C THR A 256 9.55 13.42 16.24
N VAL A 257 9.98 12.81 17.35
CA VAL A 257 9.47 11.48 17.75
C VAL A 257 7.99 11.57 18.14
N ARG A 258 7.12 10.81 17.48
CA ARG A 258 5.67 10.80 17.73
C ARG A 258 5.30 10.16 19.06
N GLY A 259 4.19 10.59 19.67
CA GLY A 259 3.69 10.10 20.97
C GLY A 259 3.68 8.57 21.11
N PRO A 260 2.97 7.81 20.23
CA PRO A 260 2.95 6.35 20.31
C PRO A 260 4.34 5.68 20.20
N VAL A 261 5.27 6.31 19.48
CA VAL A 261 6.66 5.84 19.38
C VAL A 261 7.43 6.14 20.66
N ARG A 262 7.23 7.33 21.24
CA ARG A 262 7.80 7.70 22.55
C ARG A 262 7.33 6.75 23.65
N ASP A 263 6.06 6.32 23.63
CA ASP A 263 5.52 5.40 24.65
C ASP A 263 6.22 4.03 24.66
N VAL A 264 6.64 3.56 23.48
CA VAL A 264 7.39 2.32 23.32
C VAL A 264 8.86 2.54 23.65
N LEU A 265 9.50 3.53 23.02
CA LEU A 265 10.92 3.83 23.23
C LEU A 265 11.21 4.21 24.69
N GLY A 266 10.30 4.91 25.37
CA GLY A 266 10.41 5.32 26.77
C GLY A 266 10.71 4.19 27.74
N ARG A 267 10.39 2.95 27.37
CA ARG A 267 10.62 1.75 28.18
C ARG A 267 12.01 1.14 27.95
N THR A 268 12.72 1.57 26.93
CA THR A 268 14.01 1.03 26.49
C THR A 268 15.18 1.74 27.18
N ARG A 269 16.37 1.13 27.10
CA ARG A 269 17.61 1.74 27.59
C ARG A 269 18.09 2.88 26.67
N VAL A 270 18.02 2.67 25.35
CA VAL A 270 18.47 3.65 24.36
C VAL A 270 17.76 4.99 24.50
N TRP A 271 16.44 4.97 24.74
CA TRP A 271 15.70 6.21 24.96
C TRP A 271 16.18 7.00 26.16
N ARG A 272 16.38 6.33 27.31
CA ARG A 272 16.89 7.00 28.52
C ARG A 272 18.26 7.61 28.28
N LEU A 273 19.16 6.84 27.65
CA LEU A 273 20.49 7.34 27.28
C LEU A 273 20.43 8.59 26.40
N LEU A 274 19.61 8.57 25.35
CA LEU A 274 19.47 9.70 24.44
C LEU A 274 18.81 10.92 25.12
N VAL A 275 17.84 10.71 26.01
CA VAL A 275 17.20 11.80 26.77
C VAL A 275 18.18 12.41 27.77
N ASP A 276 18.91 11.59 28.54
CA ASP A 276 19.87 12.05 29.56
C ASP A 276 21.01 12.86 28.93
N GLN A 277 21.39 12.51 27.69
CA GLN A 277 22.40 13.21 26.91
C GLN A 277 21.84 14.40 26.09
N HIS A 278 20.56 14.76 26.24
CA HIS A 278 19.90 15.85 25.49
C HIS A 278 19.94 15.64 23.95
N ARG A 279 19.83 14.39 23.51
CA ARG A 279 19.88 13.96 22.10
C ARG A 279 18.49 13.65 21.52
N VAL A 280 17.42 14.07 22.19
CA VAL A 280 16.04 13.97 21.72
C VAL A 280 15.44 15.37 21.62
N HIS A 281 14.97 15.72 20.43
CA HIS A 281 14.55 17.09 20.07
C HIS A 281 13.10 17.14 19.59
N HIS A 282 12.47 18.31 19.66
CA HIS A 282 11.10 18.52 19.21
C HIS A 282 11.00 18.54 17.68
N ASP A 283 11.98 19.16 17.02
CA ASP A 283 12.07 19.18 15.57
C ASP A 283 13.53 19.06 15.08
N VAL A 284 13.69 19.00 13.75
CA VAL A 284 14.99 18.83 13.10
C VAL A 284 15.85 20.09 13.18
N ALA A 285 15.24 21.28 13.18
CA ALA A 285 15.99 22.53 13.23
C ALA A 285 16.64 22.72 14.60
N GLU A 286 15.89 22.45 15.67
CA GLU A 286 16.39 22.38 17.04
C GLU A 286 17.53 21.37 17.17
N ALA A 287 17.32 20.16 16.62
CA ALA A 287 18.33 19.10 16.67
C ALA A 287 19.66 19.51 16.05
N VAL A 288 19.63 20.17 14.89
CA VAL A 288 20.84 20.63 14.18
C VAL A 288 21.45 21.85 14.89
N ALA A 289 20.64 22.76 15.43
CA ALA A 289 21.12 23.93 16.17
C ALA A 289 21.85 23.55 17.48
N ALA A 290 21.52 22.41 18.08
CA ALA A 290 22.20 21.88 19.25
C ALA A 290 23.60 21.30 18.95
N LEU A 291 23.95 21.08 17.68
CA LEU A 291 25.22 20.46 17.29
C LEU A 291 26.35 21.49 17.23
N PRO A 292 27.58 21.14 17.67
CA PRO A 292 28.76 22.00 17.55
C PRO A 292 29.34 21.96 16.12
N LEU A 293 28.52 22.43 15.16
CA LEU A 293 28.90 22.58 13.76
C LEU A 293 29.65 23.90 13.56
N ARG A 294 30.61 23.91 12.62
CA ARG A 294 31.29 25.15 12.24
C ARG A 294 30.39 25.89 11.27
N ASP A 295 30.12 27.17 11.53
CA ASP A 295 29.34 28.04 10.65
C ASP A 295 30.05 28.20 9.29
N SER A 296 29.81 27.27 8.36
CA SER A 296 29.85 27.44 6.90
C SER A 296 30.03 26.09 6.23
N SER A 297 28.99 25.57 5.58
CA SER A 297 29.13 24.50 4.60
C SER A 297 28.47 24.90 3.28
N PRO A 298 29.13 24.64 2.13
CA PRO A 298 28.74 25.16 0.83
C PRO A 298 27.45 24.52 0.31
N LEU A 299 26.69 25.30 -0.47
CA LEU A 299 25.57 24.84 -1.27
C LEU A 299 25.93 23.60 -2.08
N ARG A 300 25.32 22.45 -1.76
CA ARG A 300 25.43 21.26 -2.61
C ARG A 300 24.35 21.36 -3.68
N ALA A 301 24.76 21.53 -4.94
CA ALA A 301 23.84 21.55 -6.07
C ALA A 301 23.06 20.21 -6.13
N PRO A 302 21.75 20.23 -6.43
CA PRO A 302 20.92 19.03 -6.41
C PRO A 302 21.41 18.01 -7.43
N ARG A 303 21.46 16.73 -7.04
CA ARG A 303 21.82 15.61 -7.94
C ARG A 303 20.74 15.29 -8.99
N ALA A 304 19.54 15.86 -8.88
CA ALA A 304 18.49 15.74 -9.89
C ALA A 304 17.73 17.06 -10.05
N ALA A 305 17.39 17.38 -11.30
CA ALA A 305 16.58 18.54 -11.64
C ALA A 305 15.22 18.47 -10.91
N PRO A 306 14.70 19.59 -10.38
CA PRO A 306 13.38 19.61 -9.76
C PRO A 306 12.33 19.19 -10.78
N LEU A 307 11.48 18.24 -10.39
CA LEU A 307 10.46 17.63 -11.25
C LEU A 307 9.26 18.55 -11.58
N ASN A 308 9.37 19.86 -11.35
CA ASN A 308 8.35 20.85 -11.68
C ASN A 308 8.98 22.12 -12.26
N ALA A 309 9.40 22.00 -13.52
CA ALA A 309 9.44 23.12 -14.46
C ALA A 309 8.64 22.70 -15.71
N ALA A 310 7.37 22.35 -15.53
CA ALA A 310 6.43 22.35 -16.64
C ALA A 310 5.96 23.82 -16.80
N PRO A 311 6.08 24.43 -17.99
CA PRO A 311 5.48 25.74 -18.23
C PRO A 311 3.97 25.60 -18.04
N VAL A 312 3.40 26.47 -17.21
CA VAL A 312 1.96 26.71 -17.20
C VAL A 312 1.64 27.32 -18.55
N ASP A 313 1.06 26.52 -19.46
CA ASP A 313 0.53 27.02 -20.73
C ASP A 313 -0.53 28.09 -20.42
N PRO A 314 -0.46 29.29 -21.04
CA PRO A 314 -1.52 30.27 -20.90
C PRO A 314 -2.81 29.69 -21.50
N ALA A 315 -3.90 29.74 -20.73
CA ALA A 315 -5.21 29.30 -21.18
C ALA A 315 -5.59 30.00 -22.50
N PRO A 316 -6.19 29.30 -23.48
CA PRO A 316 -6.63 29.91 -24.73
C PRO A 316 -7.84 30.84 -24.50
N PRO A 317 -8.04 31.85 -25.38
CA PRO A 317 -8.99 32.93 -25.21
C PRO A 317 -10.47 32.50 -25.22
#